data_AF-A0A935X335-F1
#
_entry.id   AF-A0A935X335-F1
#
_cell.length_a   1.000
_cell.length_b   1.000
_cell.length_c   1.000
_cell.angle_alpha   90.00
_cell.angle_beta   90.00
_cell.angle_gamma   90.00
#
_symmetry.space_group_name_H-M   'P 1'
#
loop_
_entity.id
_entity.type
_entity.pdbx_description
1 polymer ?
#
loop_
_entity_poly.entity_id
_entity_poly.type
_entity_poly.pdbx_seq_one_letter_code
_entity_poly.pdbx_strand_id
1 'polypeptide(L)'
;MLTIEDCIALSELTEEEILAIAEHEHIPEIAAAELGSYLVLSPGGENRIAAMIRDDIEDARRCGDHQRSAVLRHCLLHYLRMHPAGDLRRPADD
;
A
#
# COMPACT_ATOMS: atom_id res chain seq x y z
N MET A 1 24.00 11.74 -4.69
CA MET A 1 23.70 10.40 -4.15
C MET A 1 22.20 10.37 -3.97
N LEU A 2 21.49 9.36 -4.49
CA LEU A 2 20.04 9.23 -4.34
C LEU A 2 19.71 8.94 -2.86
N THR A 3 18.72 9.65 -2.31
CA THR A 3 18.19 9.41 -0.97
C THR A 3 16.89 8.58 -1.04
N ILE A 4 16.40 8.11 0.11
CA ILE A 4 15.08 7.48 0.18
C ILE A 4 13.96 8.45 -0.20
N GLU A 5 14.08 9.73 0.19
CA GLU A 5 13.13 10.79 -0.14
C GLU A 5 13.02 10.99 -1.67
N ASP A 6 14.14 10.92 -2.39
CA ASP A 6 14.14 10.95 -3.86
C ASP A 6 13.38 9.76 -4.45
N CYS A 7 13.54 8.55 -3.89
CA CYS A 7 12.83 7.35 -4.34
C CYS A 7 11.33 7.44 -4.05
N ILE A 8 10.94 7.94 -2.87
CA ILE A 8 9.53 8.15 -2.50
C ILE A 8 8.88 9.11 -3.51
N ALA A 9 9.52 10.24 -3.78
CA ALA A 9 9.01 11.25 -4.71
C ALA A 9 8.83 10.75 -6.15
N LEU A 10 9.54 9.69 -6.56
CA LEU A 10 9.45 9.08 -7.89
C LEU A 10 8.56 7.83 -7.93
N SER A 11 8.09 7.34 -6.78
CA SER A 11 7.39 6.06 -6.67
C SER A 11 5.90 6.12 -6.96
N GLU A 12 5.32 7.33 -7.13
CA GLU A 12 3.87 7.57 -7.14
C GLU A 12 3.17 7.13 -5.84
N LEU A 13 3.94 6.92 -4.76
CA LEU A 13 3.46 6.51 -3.45
C LEU A 13 3.94 7.49 -2.37
N THR A 14 3.17 7.56 -1.30
CA THR A 14 3.54 8.26 -0.08
C THR A 14 4.44 7.40 0.81
N GLU A 15 5.13 8.04 1.75
CA GLU A 15 5.94 7.36 2.77
C GLU A 15 5.11 6.33 3.57
N GLU A 16 3.87 6.66 3.94
CA GLU A 16 2.98 5.75 4.68
C GLU A 16 2.64 4.49 3.87
N GLU A 17 2.41 4.63 2.57
CA GLU A 17 2.13 3.50 1.68
C GLU A 17 3.37 2.62 1.47
N ILE A 18 4.55 3.24 1.37
CA ILE A 18 5.83 2.52 1.28
C ILE A 18 6.13 1.75 2.56
N LEU A 19 5.90 2.36 3.73
CA LEU A 19 6.03 1.69 5.02
C LEU A 19 5.07 0.51 5.13
N ALA A 20 3.82 0.65 4.66
CA ALA A 20 2.87 -0.46 4.64
C ALA A 20 3.36 -1.63 3.75
N ILE A 21 3.90 -1.35 2.57
CA ILE A 21 4.50 -2.38 1.69
C ILE A 21 5.72 -3.03 2.34
N ALA A 22 6.61 -2.22 2.93
CA ALA A 22 7.83 -2.69 3.59
C ALA A 22 7.53 -3.63 4.74
N GLU A 23 6.55 -3.27 5.58
CA GLU A 23 6.11 -4.09 6.69
C GLU A 23 5.48 -5.40 6.22
N HIS A 24 4.61 -5.36 5.21
CA HIS A 24 3.91 -6.53 4.68
C HIS A 24 4.86 -7.55 4.02
N GLU A 25 5.77 -7.07 3.16
CA GLU A 25 6.69 -7.91 2.40
C GLU A 25 7.98 -8.23 3.20
N HIS A 26 8.14 -7.64 4.39
CA HIS A 26 9.32 -7.77 5.24
C HIS A 26 10.63 -7.39 4.52
N ILE A 27 10.61 -6.25 3.82
CA ILE A 27 11.74 -5.72 3.06
C ILE A 27 12.12 -4.32 3.52
N PRO A 28 13.36 -3.85 3.28
CA PRO A 28 13.74 -2.47 3.56
C PRO A 28 12.90 -1.46 2.78
N GLU A 29 12.67 -0.27 3.34
CA GLU A 29 11.90 0.83 2.73
C GLU A 29 12.33 1.16 1.30
N ILE A 30 13.64 1.14 1.01
CA ILE A 30 14.15 1.44 -0.32
C ILE A 30 13.74 0.39 -1.36
N ALA A 31 13.63 -0.88 -0.95
CA ALA A 31 13.16 -1.96 -1.81
C ALA A 31 11.62 -1.93 -1.94
N ALA A 32 10.91 -1.53 -0.88
CA ALA A 32 9.48 -1.31 -0.93
C ALA A 32 9.09 -0.15 -1.85
N ALA A 33 9.86 0.93 -1.85
CA ALA A 33 9.67 2.06 -2.77
C ALA A 33 9.84 1.63 -4.23
N GLU A 34 10.87 0.82 -4.54
CA GLU A 34 11.07 0.25 -5.87
C GLU A 34 9.91 -0.69 -6.27
N LEU A 35 9.57 -1.64 -5.41
CA LEU A 35 8.48 -2.59 -5.64
C LEU A 35 7.14 -1.87 -5.86
N GLY A 36 6.84 -0.90 -5.01
CA GLY A 36 5.64 -0.09 -5.09
C GLY A 36 5.56 0.68 -6.41
N SER A 37 6.64 1.38 -6.78
CA SER A 37 6.75 2.08 -8.07
C SER A 37 6.50 1.14 -9.26
N TYR A 38 7.12 -0.04 -9.24
CA TYR A 38 6.93 -1.05 -10.27
C TYR A 38 5.47 -1.53 -10.35
N LEU A 39 4.83 -1.78 -9.20
CA LEU A 39 3.46 -2.26 -9.14
C LEU A 39 2.44 -1.21 -9.62
N VAL A 40 2.61 0.06 -9.25
CA VAL A 40 1.71 1.15 -9.72
C VAL A 40 1.68 1.22 -11.25
N LEU A 41 2.84 1.00 -11.90
CA LEU A 41 2.95 1.03 -13.36
C LEU A 41 2.53 -0.28 -14.06
N SER A 42 2.27 -1.33 -13.28
CA SER A 42 1.96 -2.67 -13.81
C SER A 42 0.45 -2.92 -13.88
N PRO A 43 -0.05 -3.63 -14.91
CA PRO A 43 -1.45 -4.01 -14.99
C PRO A 43 -1.92 -4.74 -13.73
N GLY A 44 -2.87 -4.14 -12.99
CA GLY A 44 -3.43 -4.70 -11.77
C GLY A 44 -2.53 -4.61 -10.53
N GLY A 45 -1.34 -4.00 -10.61
CA GLY A 45 -0.46 -3.86 -9.46
C GLY A 45 -1.03 -2.94 -8.37
N GLU A 46 -1.86 -1.95 -8.73
CA GLU A 46 -2.58 -1.14 -7.74
C GLU A 46 -3.50 -1.99 -6.84
N ASN A 47 -4.17 -2.98 -7.42
CA ASN A 47 -5.00 -3.91 -6.64
C ASN A 47 -4.17 -4.76 -5.68
N ARG A 48 -2.92 -5.06 -6.07
CA ARG A 48 -2.00 -5.85 -5.28
C ARG A 48 -1.52 -5.07 -4.05
N ILE A 49 -1.13 -3.80 -4.21
CA ILE A 49 -0.78 -2.92 -3.07
C ILE A 49 -1.99 -2.77 -2.14
N ALA A 50 -3.18 -2.51 -2.69
CA ALA A 50 -4.39 -2.43 -1.88
C ALA A 50 -4.71 -3.75 -1.15
N ALA A 51 -4.36 -4.91 -1.72
CA ALA A 51 -4.52 -6.20 -1.06
C ALA A 51 -3.55 -6.37 0.12
N MET A 52 -2.28 -6.00 -0.03
CA MET A 52 -1.28 -6.02 1.06
C MET A 52 -1.80 -5.24 2.29
N ILE A 53 -2.24 -3.99 2.08
CA ILE A 53 -2.75 -3.15 3.16
C ILE A 53 -4.02 -3.74 3.79
N ARG A 54 -4.89 -4.38 2.99
CA ARG A 54 -6.11 -5.04 3.50
C ARG A 54 -5.78 -6.25 4.36
N ASP A 55 -4.79 -7.04 3.97
CA ASP A 55 -4.36 -8.22 4.72
C ASP A 55 -3.78 -7.77 6.08
N ASP A 56 -2.95 -6.72 6.11
CA ASP A 56 -2.41 -6.16 7.35
C ASP A 56 -3.49 -5.57 8.27
N ILE A 57 -4.54 -4.95 7.70
CA ILE A 57 -5.69 -4.49 8.47
C ILE A 57 -6.35 -5.66 9.17
N GLU A 58 -6.55 -6.78 8.48
CA GLU A 58 -7.19 -7.97 9.01
C GLU A 58 -6.32 -8.63 10.08
N ASP A 59 -5.01 -8.73 9.88
CA ASP A 59 -4.08 -9.26 10.87
C ASP A 59 -4.02 -8.38 12.12
N ALA A 60 -3.98 -7.05 11.98
CA ALA A 60 -4.08 -6.14 13.11
C ALA A 60 -5.41 -6.31 13.87
N ARG A 61 -6.53 -6.54 13.17
CA ARG A 61 -7.83 -6.80 13.82
C ARG A 61 -7.82 -8.11 14.59
N ARG A 62 -7.26 -9.18 14.02
CA ARG A 62 -7.17 -10.50 14.66
C ARG A 62 -6.33 -10.47 15.93
N CYS A 63 -5.27 -9.67 15.93
CA CYS A 63 -4.40 -9.47 17.08
C CYS A 63 -4.97 -8.49 18.14
N GLY A 64 -6.13 -7.87 17.87
CA GLY A 64 -6.71 -6.86 18.77
C GLY A 64 -6.01 -5.49 18.73
N ASP A 65 -5.12 -5.27 17.76
CA ASP A 65 -4.43 -3.99 17.57
C ASP A 65 -5.31 -3.00 16.78
N HIS A 66 -6.26 -2.42 17.50
CA HIS A 66 -7.19 -1.46 16.93
C HIS A 66 -6.53 -0.16 16.44
N GLN A 67 -5.40 0.23 17.05
CA GLN A 67 -4.66 1.43 16.68
C GLN A 67 -3.99 1.24 15.33
N ARG A 68 -3.18 0.18 15.16
CA ARG A 68 -2.54 -0.16 13.88
C ARG A 68 -3.58 -0.34 12.78
N SER A 69 -4.67 -1.04 13.08
CA SER A 69 -5.77 -1.24 12.14
C SER A 69 -6.42 0.07 11.67
N ALA A 70 -6.48 1.09 12.52
CA ALA A 70 -7.00 2.42 12.15
C ALA A 70 -6.02 3.19 11.25
N VAL A 71 -4.72 3.15 11.55
CA VAL A 71 -3.66 3.75 10.72
C VAL A 71 -3.68 3.14 9.32
N LEU A 72 -3.66 1.82 9.22
CA LEU A 72 -3.68 1.12 7.92
C LEU A 72 -4.97 1.39 7.13
N ARG A 73 -6.11 1.56 7.80
CA ARG A 73 -7.35 2.00 7.13
C ARG A 73 -7.23 3.40 6.53
N HIS A 74 -6.56 4.32 7.23
CA HIS A 74 -6.33 5.67 6.69
C HIS A 74 -5.43 5.59 5.45
N CYS A 75 -4.32 4.86 5.54
CA CYS A 75 -3.42 4.58 4.43
C CYS A 75 -4.17 3.98 3.22
N LEU A 76 -4.99 2.94 3.42
CA LEU A 76 -5.78 2.34 2.34
C LEU A 76 -6.75 3.32 1.69
N LEU A 77 -7.43 4.15 2.49
CA LEU A 77 -8.37 5.15 1.96
C LEU A 77 -7.65 6.24 1.16
N HIS A 78 -6.45 6.65 1.60
CA HIS A 78 -5.60 7.55 0.84
C HIS A 78 -5.18 6.90 -0.49
N TYR A 79 -4.65 5.68 -0.41
CA TYR A 79 -4.19 4.91 -1.56
C TYR A 79 -5.28 4.75 -2.64
N LEU A 80 -6.48 4.31 -2.26
CA LEU A 80 -7.59 4.12 -3.22
C LEU A 80 -8.08 5.43 -3.86
N ARG A 81 -7.91 6.58 -3.20
CA ARG A 81 -8.24 7.89 -3.79
C ARG A 81 -7.22 8.31 -4.84
N MET A 82 -5.96 8.00 -4.62
CA MET A 82 -4.87 8.29 -5.56
C MET A 82 -4.82 7.27 -6.70
N HIS A 83 -5.24 6.03 -6.44
CA HIS A 83 -5.16 4.88 -7.33
C HIS A 83 -6.55 4.21 -7.52
N PRO A 84 -7.47 4.83 -8.27
CA PRO A 84 -8.85 4.36 -8.38
C PRO A 84 -9.01 3.01 -9.09
N ALA A 85 -8.01 2.52 -9.84
CA ALA A 85 -8.06 1.19 -10.43
C ALA A 85 -7.73 0.06 -9.43
N GLY A 86 -7.20 0.41 -8.24
CA GLY A 86 -7.03 -0.47 -7.08
C GLY A 86 -8.32 -0.86 -6.33
N ASP A 87 -9.47 -0.27 -6.73
CA ASP A 87 -10.79 -0.47 -6.11
C ASP A 87 -11.64 -1.58 -6.79
N LEU A 88 -11.02 -2.51 -7.52
CA LEU A 88 -11.75 -3.53 -8.29
C LEU A 88 -12.41 -4.65 -7.45
N ARG A 89 -12.62 -4.43 -6.15
CA ARG A 89 -13.52 -5.24 -5.32
C ARG A 89 -14.93 -4.64 -5.23
N ARG A 90 -15.37 -3.85 -6.21
CA ARG A 90 -16.81 -3.66 -6.42
C ARG A 90 -17.42 -5.03 -6.76
N PRO A 91 -18.48 -5.47 -6.08
CA PRO A 91 -19.26 -6.58 -6.60
C PRO A 91 -19.65 -6.22 -8.05
N ALA A 92 -19.58 -7.18 -8.96
CA ALA A 92 -20.21 -7.02 -10.25
C ALA A 92 -21.67 -6.64 -9.98
N ASP A 93 -22.08 -5.44 -10.40
CA ASP A 93 -23.48 -5.06 -10.35
C ASP A 93 -24.24 -6.07 -11.24
N ASP A 94 -25.03 -6.95 -10.59
CA ASP A 94 -26.01 -7.84 -11.22
C ASP A 94 -27.14 -7.05 -11.88
#